data_AF-A0A2V3DP41-F1
#
_entry.id   AF-A0A2V3DP41-F1
#
_cell.length_a   1.000
_cell.length_b   1.000
_cell.length_c   1.000
_cell.angle_alpha   90.00
_cell.angle_beta   90.00
_cell.angle_gamma   90.00
#
_symmetry.space_group_name_H-M   'P 1'
#
loop_
_entity.id
_entity.type
_entity.pdbx_description
1 polymer ?
#
loop_
_entity_poly.entity_id
_entity_poly.type
_entity_poly.pdbx_seq_one_letter_code
_entity_poly.pdbx_strand_id
1 'polypeptide(L)'
;MSPATSSSVNPQIAPADEPVTLDFRQLATAAATTIYTWDTREATYSETYGRIRAWWHVLPDGSNPLTVFADQFEATGTNAAAYVSLTGAHGHRTAKAENSTCDAQLAQFVQYPAPWEGLHVCTVTLAVTEHATSGTNSYTAPISVMVNCPPAATAPADHCEMVAFYASPDRIVY
;
A
#
# COMPACT_ATOMS: atom_id res chain seq x y z
N MET A 1 -41.58 6.47 21.70
CA MET A 1 -40.90 6.02 20.48
C MET A 1 -39.85 7.06 20.14
N SER A 2 -38.59 6.81 20.49
CA SER A 2 -37.47 7.72 20.21
C SER A 2 -36.89 7.39 18.84
N PRO A 3 -36.49 8.38 18.02
CA PRO A 3 -35.93 8.10 16.71
C PRO A 3 -34.51 7.57 16.83
N ALA A 4 -34.20 6.55 16.04
CA ALA A 4 -32.87 5.99 15.89
C ALA A 4 -31.96 7.03 15.23
N THR A 5 -30.82 7.34 15.87
CA THR A 5 -29.74 8.10 15.29
C THR A 5 -29.04 7.21 14.26
N SER A 6 -29.29 7.49 12.98
CA SER A 6 -28.51 6.93 11.88
C SER A 6 -27.10 7.54 11.92
N SER A 7 -26.13 6.80 12.45
CA SER A 7 -24.72 7.16 12.31
C SER A 7 -24.35 7.09 10.83
N SER A 8 -24.08 8.24 10.23
CA SER A 8 -23.47 8.33 8.91
C SER A 8 -22.04 7.77 9.01
N VAL A 9 -21.83 6.57 8.49
CA VAL A 9 -20.49 6.06 8.21
C VAL A 9 -19.87 7.00 7.19
N ASN A 10 -18.78 7.67 7.57
CA ASN A 10 -17.97 8.45 6.64
C ASN A 10 -17.36 7.45 5.63
N PRO A 11 -17.67 7.50 4.33
CA PRO A 11 -17.24 6.46 3.38
C PRO A 11 -15.73 6.47 3.06
N GLN A 12 -14.93 7.25 3.78
CA GLN A 12 -13.50 7.43 3.52
C GLN A 12 -12.56 6.57 4.38
N ILE A 13 -13.06 5.80 5.35
CA ILE A 13 -12.20 4.97 6.22
C ILE A 13 -12.88 3.64 6.57
N ALA A 14 -13.42 2.95 5.57
CA ALA A 14 -13.60 1.50 5.70
C ALA A 14 -12.25 0.82 5.45
N PRO A 15 -11.90 -0.29 6.13
CA PRO A 15 -10.83 -1.13 5.66
C PRO A 15 -11.17 -1.51 4.22
N ALA A 16 -10.35 -1.09 3.26
CA ALA A 16 -10.40 -1.76 1.98
C ALA A 16 -9.98 -3.20 2.31
N ASP A 17 -10.88 -4.15 2.12
CA ASP A 17 -10.46 -5.55 2.01
C ASP A 17 -9.54 -5.66 0.80
N GLU A 18 -8.53 -6.53 0.87
CA GLU A 18 -7.66 -6.77 -0.28
C GLU A 18 -8.52 -7.23 -1.47
N PRO A 19 -8.44 -6.56 -2.63
CA PRO A 19 -9.21 -6.97 -3.80
C PRO A 19 -8.79 -8.36 -4.28
N VAL A 20 -9.73 -9.32 -4.27
CA VAL A 20 -9.55 -10.61 -4.93
C VAL A 20 -9.77 -10.42 -6.43
N THR A 21 -8.69 -10.23 -7.18
CA THR A 21 -8.74 -9.88 -8.61
C THR A 21 -7.55 -10.43 -9.39
N LEU A 22 -7.75 -10.73 -10.68
CA LEU A 22 -6.67 -11.01 -11.64
C LEU A 22 -6.14 -9.74 -12.32
N ASP A 23 -6.76 -8.58 -12.08
CA ASP A 23 -6.26 -7.30 -12.56
C ASP A 23 -5.18 -6.77 -11.60
N PHE A 24 -3.92 -7.06 -11.93
CA PHE A 24 -2.77 -6.60 -11.14
C PHE A 24 -2.70 -5.07 -10.99
N ARG A 25 -3.25 -4.30 -11.95
CA ARG A 25 -3.28 -2.82 -11.87
C ARG A 25 -4.28 -2.37 -10.83
N GLN A 26 -5.43 -3.04 -10.78
CA GLN A 26 -6.44 -2.80 -9.76
C GLN A 26 -5.87 -3.07 -8.36
N LEU A 27 -5.23 -4.23 -8.16
CA LEU A 27 -4.61 -4.57 -6.89
C LEU A 27 -3.49 -3.60 -6.51
N ALA A 28 -2.58 -3.28 -7.43
CA ALA A 28 -1.49 -2.34 -7.18
C ALA A 28 -2.00 -0.94 -6.78
N THR A 29 -3.04 -0.46 -7.46
CA THR A 29 -3.65 0.85 -7.16
C THR A 29 -4.34 0.86 -5.79
N ALA A 30 -5.05 -0.21 -5.45
CA ALA A 30 -5.69 -0.37 -4.15
C ALA A 30 -4.65 -0.45 -3.02
N ALA A 31 -3.58 -1.21 -3.22
CA ALA A 31 -2.47 -1.34 -2.28
C ALA A 31 -1.78 0.01 -2.06
N ALA A 32 -1.38 0.70 -3.14
CA ALA A 32 -0.75 2.02 -3.07
C ALA A 32 -1.60 3.03 -2.28
N THR A 33 -2.90 3.07 -2.58
CA THR A 33 -3.85 3.95 -1.88
C THR A 33 -3.98 3.58 -0.40
N THR A 34 -4.07 2.28 -0.09
CA THR A 34 -4.19 1.78 1.29
C THR A 34 -2.92 2.07 2.12
N ILE A 35 -1.73 1.92 1.52
CA ILE A 35 -0.44 2.17 2.17
C ILE A 35 -0.33 3.64 2.63
N TYR A 36 -0.80 4.58 1.82
CA TYR A 36 -0.74 6.01 2.11
C TYR A 36 -2.01 6.57 2.77
N THR A 37 -2.98 5.74 3.14
CA THR A 37 -4.21 6.19 3.79
C THR A 37 -4.29 5.69 5.23
N TRP A 38 -4.35 6.62 6.17
CA TRP A 38 -4.46 6.31 7.59
C TRP A 38 -5.11 7.45 8.37
N ASP A 39 -5.72 7.12 9.51
CA ASP A 39 -6.32 8.09 10.42
C ASP A 39 -5.97 7.74 11.86
N THR A 40 -5.22 8.62 12.52
CA THR A 40 -4.79 8.39 13.91
C THR A 40 -5.93 8.53 14.93
N ARG A 41 -7.07 9.07 14.50
CA ARG A 41 -8.29 9.20 15.31
C ARG A 41 -9.07 7.89 15.38
N GLU A 42 -8.83 6.98 14.44
CA GLU A 42 -9.59 5.74 14.28
C GLU A 42 -8.75 4.47 14.49
N ALA A 43 -7.45 4.53 14.21
CA ALA A 43 -6.55 3.40 14.36
C ALA A 43 -5.20 3.81 14.97
N THR A 44 -4.68 2.94 15.83
CA THR A 44 -3.30 3.01 16.34
C THR A 44 -2.29 2.69 15.23
N TYR A 45 -1.02 3.02 15.48
CA TYR A 45 0.07 2.64 14.59
C TYR A 45 0.08 1.13 14.32
N SER A 46 -0.07 0.31 15.37
CA SER A 46 -0.03 -1.16 15.24
C SER A 46 -1.19 -1.71 14.41
N GLU A 47 -2.38 -1.10 14.50
CA GLU A 47 -3.54 -1.49 13.69
C GLU A 47 -3.34 -1.09 12.22
N THR A 48 -2.84 0.10 11.95
CA THR A 48 -2.49 0.54 10.58
C THR A 48 -1.39 -0.33 9.98
N TYR A 49 -0.30 -0.58 10.72
CA TYR A 49 0.78 -1.46 10.32
C TYR A 49 0.27 -2.88 10.06
N GLY A 50 -0.51 -3.43 10.99
CA GLY A 50 -1.07 -4.77 10.90
C GLY A 50 -1.99 -4.95 9.70
N ARG A 51 -2.81 -3.94 9.37
CA ARG A 51 -3.68 -3.93 8.19
C ARG A 51 -2.89 -4.05 6.90
N ILE A 52 -1.87 -3.22 6.72
CA ILE A 52 -1.05 -3.23 5.49
C ILE A 52 -0.19 -4.48 5.43
N ARG A 53 0.36 -4.92 6.58
CA ARG A 53 1.09 -6.17 6.71
C ARG A 53 0.26 -7.37 6.26
N ALA A 54 -1.04 -7.37 6.51
CA ALA A 54 -1.92 -8.48 6.13
C ALA A 54 -1.98 -8.69 4.61
N TRP A 55 -1.70 -7.65 3.81
CA TRP A 55 -1.63 -7.73 2.35
C TRP A 55 -0.24 -8.16 1.84
N TRP A 56 0.78 -8.21 2.71
CA TRP A 56 2.14 -8.61 2.29
C TRP A 56 2.28 -10.13 2.30
N HIS A 57 2.19 -10.74 1.13
CA HIS A 57 2.41 -12.18 0.98
C HIS A 57 3.90 -12.50 0.88
N VAL A 58 4.45 -13.25 1.85
CA VAL A 58 5.86 -13.69 1.84
C VAL A 58 6.01 -14.87 0.89
N LEU A 59 6.89 -14.72 -0.11
CA LEU A 59 7.19 -15.75 -1.08
C LEU A 59 7.98 -16.90 -0.44
N PRO A 60 7.73 -18.17 -0.84
CA PRO A 60 8.42 -19.33 -0.29
C PRO A 60 9.94 -19.33 -0.50
N ASP A 61 10.44 -18.60 -1.49
CA ASP A 61 11.87 -18.48 -1.81
C ASP A 61 12.61 -17.48 -0.89
N GLY A 62 11.89 -16.73 -0.06
CA GLY A 62 12.45 -15.76 0.87
C GLY A 62 12.94 -14.46 0.22
N SER A 63 12.56 -14.17 -1.02
CA SER A 63 12.98 -12.97 -1.76
C SER A 63 12.40 -11.65 -1.20
N ASN A 64 11.31 -11.71 -0.44
CA ASN A 64 10.59 -10.54 0.11
C ASN A 64 10.34 -10.64 1.64
N PRO A 65 11.41 -10.73 2.46
CA PRO A 65 11.26 -10.93 3.90
C PRO A 65 10.55 -9.75 4.58
N LEU A 66 9.90 -10.01 5.73
CA LEU A 66 9.16 -8.99 6.49
C LEU A 66 10.00 -7.79 6.94
N THR A 67 11.33 -7.93 7.00
CA THR A 67 12.23 -6.81 7.27
C THR A 67 12.16 -5.76 6.16
N VAL A 68 12.05 -6.19 4.89
CA VAL A 68 11.86 -5.27 3.76
C VAL A 68 10.53 -4.55 3.89
N PHE A 69 9.45 -5.25 4.26
CA PHE A 69 8.16 -4.62 4.52
C PHE A 69 8.26 -3.51 5.58
N ALA A 70 8.90 -3.80 6.72
CA ALA A 70 9.06 -2.83 7.81
C ALA A 70 9.82 -1.58 7.34
N ASP A 71 10.96 -1.77 6.67
CA ASP A 71 11.80 -0.68 6.14
C ASP A 71 11.01 0.19 5.14
N GLN A 72 10.27 -0.43 4.23
CA GLN A 72 9.51 0.29 3.21
C GLN A 72 8.29 1.00 3.77
N PHE A 73 7.62 0.42 4.77
CA PHE A 73 6.52 1.07 5.44
C PHE A 73 6.99 2.33 6.18
N GLU A 74 8.09 2.25 6.94
CA GLU A 74 8.65 3.43 7.60
C GLU A 74 9.11 4.50 6.61
N ALA A 75 9.65 4.08 5.45
CA ALA A 75 10.04 4.98 4.38
C ALA A 75 8.88 5.78 3.76
N THR A 76 7.61 5.42 4.01
CA THR A 76 6.43 6.25 3.66
C THR A 76 6.26 7.48 4.57
N GLY A 77 7.19 7.68 5.51
CA GLY A 77 7.18 8.78 6.48
C GLY A 77 6.26 8.51 7.67
N THR A 78 5.94 7.24 7.95
CA THR A 78 5.02 6.85 9.02
C THR A 78 5.64 5.76 9.88
N ASN A 79 6.22 6.15 11.01
CA ASN A 79 6.72 5.23 12.03
C ASN A 79 5.98 5.46 13.37
N ALA A 80 6.23 4.60 14.36
CA ALA A 80 5.53 4.67 15.65
C ALA A 80 5.67 6.03 16.35
N ALA A 81 6.85 6.64 16.32
CA ALA A 81 7.10 7.93 16.97
C ALA A 81 6.37 9.09 16.25
N ALA A 82 6.36 9.09 14.92
CA ALA A 82 5.59 10.05 14.12
C ALA A 82 4.09 9.91 14.42
N TYR A 83 3.60 8.67 14.54
CA TYR A 83 2.20 8.39 14.84
C TYR A 83 1.75 8.97 16.18
N VAL A 84 2.56 8.85 17.23
CA VAL A 84 2.25 9.45 18.55
C VAL A 84 2.06 10.97 18.44
N SER A 85 2.93 11.64 17.68
CA SER A 85 2.85 13.09 17.47
C SER A 85 1.60 13.46 16.68
N LEU A 86 1.28 12.68 15.64
CA LEU A 86 0.10 12.84 14.82
C LEU A 86 -1.20 12.60 15.61
N THR A 87 -1.25 11.60 16.49
CA THR A 87 -2.41 11.36 17.36
C THR A 87 -2.74 12.59 18.21
N GLY A 88 -1.72 13.23 18.82
CA GLY A 88 -1.91 14.47 19.57
C GLY A 88 -2.40 15.64 18.70
N ALA A 89 -2.13 15.59 17.40
CA ALA A 89 -2.56 16.58 16.41
C ALA A 89 -3.79 16.17 15.59
N HIS A 90 -4.51 15.11 15.99
CA HIS A 90 -5.63 14.54 15.22
C HIS A 90 -5.29 14.28 13.74
N GLY A 91 -4.06 13.80 13.52
CA GLY A 91 -3.47 13.62 12.20
C GLY A 91 -4.19 12.55 11.39
N HIS A 92 -4.45 12.82 10.12
CA HIS A 92 -4.88 11.82 9.16
C HIS A 92 -4.34 12.11 7.77
N ARG A 93 -4.11 11.06 6.99
CA ARG A 93 -3.60 11.12 5.63
C ARG A 93 -4.58 10.42 4.69
N THR A 94 -4.90 11.10 3.61
CA THR A 94 -5.69 10.55 2.51
C THR A 94 -4.85 10.49 1.26
N ALA A 95 -5.05 9.45 0.45
CA ALA A 95 -4.37 9.30 -0.82
C ALA A 95 -5.36 8.96 -1.93
N LYS A 96 -5.06 9.41 -3.15
CA LYS A 96 -5.77 9.05 -4.36
C LYS A 96 -4.77 8.78 -5.47
N ALA A 97 -4.92 7.65 -6.17
CA ALA A 97 -4.13 7.39 -7.36
C ALA A 97 -4.48 8.38 -8.50
N GLU A 98 -3.45 9.04 -9.03
CA GLU A 98 -3.56 9.94 -10.18
C GLU A 98 -3.24 9.21 -11.49
N ASN A 99 -2.18 8.41 -11.47
CA ASN A 99 -1.73 7.61 -12.60
C ASN A 99 -0.96 6.39 -12.12
N SER A 100 -0.83 5.41 -13.01
CA SER A 100 -0.05 4.20 -12.78
C SER A 100 0.68 3.79 -14.04
N THR A 101 1.96 3.47 -13.94
CA THR A 101 2.75 2.82 -15.00
C THR A 101 3.20 1.47 -14.51
N CYS A 102 2.93 0.42 -15.26
CA CYS A 102 3.30 -0.94 -14.88
C CYS A 102 4.32 -1.54 -15.85
N ASP A 103 5.15 -2.42 -15.31
CA ASP A 103 6.17 -3.25 -15.95
C ASP A 103 7.31 -2.47 -16.63
N ALA A 104 7.25 -1.14 -16.64
CA ALA A 104 8.34 -0.28 -17.10
C ALA A 104 9.63 -0.47 -16.29
N GLN A 105 9.51 -0.76 -15.00
CA GLN A 105 10.65 -1.04 -14.12
C GLN A 105 11.17 -2.47 -14.33
N LEU A 106 10.30 -3.46 -14.56
CA LEU A 106 10.71 -4.82 -14.92
C LEU A 106 11.56 -4.85 -16.20
N ALA A 107 11.24 -4.00 -17.18
CA ALA A 107 12.03 -3.85 -18.40
C ALA A 107 13.49 -3.41 -18.15
N GLN A 108 13.78 -2.77 -17.01
CA GLN A 108 15.13 -2.34 -16.65
C GLN A 108 15.99 -3.48 -16.07
N PHE A 109 15.37 -4.59 -15.66
CA PHE A 109 16.03 -5.76 -15.06
C PHE A 109 16.15 -6.97 -16.00
N VAL A 110 15.96 -6.77 -17.32
CA VAL A 110 16.13 -7.79 -18.37
C VAL A 110 17.61 -8.13 -18.59
N GLN A 111 18.26 -8.70 -17.57
CA GLN A 111 19.58 -9.35 -17.64
C GLN A 111 19.63 -10.66 -16.84
N TYR A 112 18.59 -11.00 -16.04
CA TYR A 112 18.51 -12.24 -15.25
C TYR A 112 17.22 -13.03 -15.57
N PRO A 113 17.30 -14.33 -15.90
CA PRO A 113 16.12 -15.15 -16.20
C PRO A 113 15.42 -15.68 -14.92
N ALA A 114 14.07 -15.54 -14.86
CA ALA A 114 13.11 -16.01 -13.85
C ALA A 114 13.40 -15.61 -12.37
N PRO A 115 12.39 -15.13 -11.58
CA PRO A 115 10.99 -15.56 -11.59
C PRO A 115 10.01 -14.43 -12.00
N TRP A 116 10.11 -13.95 -13.23
CA TRP A 116 9.27 -12.86 -13.75
C TRP A 116 7.92 -13.31 -14.29
N GLU A 117 7.70 -14.62 -14.49
CA GLU A 117 6.46 -15.10 -15.08
C GLU A 117 5.31 -14.89 -14.09
N GLY A 118 4.36 -14.02 -14.44
CA GLY A 118 3.23 -13.65 -13.59
C GLY A 118 3.53 -12.56 -12.56
N LEU A 119 4.79 -12.09 -12.46
CA LEU A 119 5.13 -10.97 -11.59
C LEU A 119 5.01 -9.63 -12.33
N HIS A 120 4.30 -8.69 -11.72
CA HIS A 120 4.09 -7.34 -12.23
C HIS A 120 4.61 -6.30 -11.25
N VAL A 121 5.10 -5.18 -11.79
CA VAL A 121 5.53 -4.05 -10.97
C VAL A 121 4.88 -2.77 -11.45
N CYS A 122 4.06 -2.15 -10.61
CA CYS A 122 3.36 -0.92 -10.92
C CYS A 122 3.90 0.25 -10.08
N THR A 123 4.47 1.26 -10.72
CA THR A 123 4.64 2.57 -10.10
C THR A 123 3.32 3.32 -10.13
N VAL A 124 2.75 3.58 -8.96
CA VAL A 124 1.54 4.38 -8.78
C VAL A 124 1.93 5.76 -8.25
N THR A 125 1.46 6.80 -8.91
CA THR A 125 1.60 8.18 -8.45
C THR A 125 0.35 8.56 -7.67
N LEU A 126 0.52 8.94 -6.41
CA LEU A 126 -0.55 9.30 -5.50
C LEU A 126 -0.59 10.82 -5.27
N ALA A 127 -1.78 11.40 -5.35
CA ALA A 127 -2.08 12.68 -4.70
C ALA A 127 -2.35 12.41 -3.23
N VAL A 128 -1.49 12.93 -2.35
CA VAL A 128 -1.56 12.73 -0.90
C VAL A 128 -1.94 14.05 -0.24
N THR A 129 -2.86 13.98 0.71
CA THR A 129 -3.19 15.11 1.59
C THR A 129 -3.11 14.68 3.04
N GLU A 130 -2.26 15.37 3.78
CA GLU A 130 -2.11 15.23 5.22
C GLU A 130 -2.85 16.36 5.93
N HIS A 131 -3.55 16.00 6.98
CA HIS A 131 -4.30 16.89 7.82
C HIS A 131 -3.83 16.74 9.25
N ALA A 132 -3.62 17.86 9.93
CA ALA A 132 -3.35 17.93 11.35
C ALA A 132 -3.98 19.22 11.92
N THR A 133 -4.01 19.36 13.24
CA THR A 133 -4.47 20.60 13.90
C THR A 133 -3.66 21.83 13.47
N SER A 134 -2.40 21.66 13.06
CA SER A 134 -1.53 22.73 12.56
C SER A 134 -1.83 23.16 11.12
N GLY A 135 -2.58 22.37 10.35
CA GLY A 135 -2.94 22.68 8.97
C GLY A 135 -3.02 21.47 8.06
N THR A 136 -3.10 21.76 6.76
CA THR A 136 -3.17 20.77 5.68
C THR A 136 -1.95 20.90 4.78
N ASN A 137 -1.36 19.78 4.39
CA ASN A 137 -0.27 19.69 3.43
C ASN A 137 -0.65 18.74 2.29
N SER A 138 -0.39 19.12 1.05
CA SER A 138 -0.68 18.28 -0.12
C SER A 138 0.56 18.12 -0.97
N TYR A 139 0.81 16.88 -1.41
CA TYR A 139 1.99 16.53 -2.22
C TYR A 139 1.72 15.29 -3.07
N THR A 140 2.62 15.04 -4.01
CA THR A 140 2.58 13.83 -4.82
C THR A 140 3.62 12.83 -4.31
N ALA A 141 3.24 11.56 -4.20
CA ALA A 141 4.13 10.49 -3.78
C ALA A 141 4.10 9.32 -4.78
N PRO A 142 5.23 8.96 -5.41
CA PRO A 142 5.32 7.72 -6.16
C PRO A 142 5.55 6.53 -5.22
N ILE A 143 4.93 5.40 -5.52
CA ILE A 143 5.17 4.11 -4.85
C ILE A 143 5.20 3.00 -5.89
N SER A 144 6.18 2.12 -5.82
CA SER A 144 6.19 0.89 -6.62
C SER A 144 5.53 -0.23 -5.85
N VAL A 145 4.56 -0.91 -6.43
CA VAL A 145 3.91 -2.11 -5.86
C VAL A 145 4.24 -3.30 -6.75
N MET A 146 4.70 -4.38 -6.13
CA MET A 146 4.96 -5.65 -6.78
C MET A 146 3.82 -6.61 -6.51
N VAL A 147 3.32 -7.21 -7.58
CA VAL A 147 2.16 -8.06 -7.56
C VAL A 147 2.52 -9.40 -8.20
N ASN A 148 2.18 -10.49 -7.53
CA ASN A 148 2.38 -11.85 -7.99
C ASN A 148 1.03 -12.42 -8.47
N CYS A 149 0.94 -12.78 -9.74
CA CYS A 149 -0.28 -13.24 -10.39
C CYS A 149 -0.06 -14.56 -11.13
N PRO A 150 -1.12 -15.33 -11.42
CA PRO A 150 -1.05 -16.36 -12.44
C PRO A 150 -0.43 -15.85 -13.76
N PRO A 151 0.44 -16.63 -14.41
CA PRO A 151 0.71 -18.05 -14.18
C PRO A 151 1.89 -18.35 -13.21
N ALA A 152 2.31 -17.39 -12.37
CA ALA A 152 3.37 -17.64 -11.39
C ALA A 152 3.02 -18.85 -10.51
N ALA A 153 3.96 -19.79 -10.37
CA ALA A 153 3.72 -21.01 -9.58
C ALA A 153 3.50 -20.74 -8.08
N THR A 154 3.93 -19.57 -7.60
CA THR A 154 3.76 -19.10 -6.23
C THR A 154 2.49 -18.28 -6.02
N ALA A 155 1.77 -17.91 -7.09
CA ALA A 155 0.53 -17.15 -6.97
C ALA A 155 -0.68 -18.07 -6.77
N PRO A 156 -1.73 -17.62 -6.06
CA PRO A 156 -3.04 -18.25 -6.08
C PRO A 156 -3.59 -18.33 -7.50
N ALA A 157 -4.35 -19.40 -7.81
CA ALA A 157 -4.82 -19.65 -9.17
C ALA A 157 -5.90 -18.66 -9.65
N ASP A 158 -6.59 -17.98 -8.73
CA ASP A 158 -7.79 -17.19 -8.99
C ASP A 158 -7.61 -15.68 -8.74
N HIS A 159 -6.48 -15.26 -8.17
CA HIS A 159 -6.19 -13.84 -7.92
C HIS A 159 -4.69 -13.54 -7.83
N CYS A 160 -4.38 -12.26 -7.94
CA CYS A 160 -3.07 -11.71 -7.67
C CYS A 160 -2.91 -11.41 -6.17
N GLU A 161 -1.66 -11.43 -5.67
CA GLU A 161 -1.31 -11.01 -4.31
C GLU A 161 -0.23 -9.93 -4.34
N MET A 162 -0.28 -8.99 -3.39
CA MET A 162 0.83 -8.06 -3.19
C MET A 162 1.99 -8.77 -2.49
N VAL A 163 3.16 -8.76 -3.13
CA VAL A 163 4.37 -9.39 -2.57
C VAL A 163 5.41 -8.37 -2.14
N ALA A 164 5.38 -7.15 -2.67
CA ALA A 164 6.21 -6.09 -2.13
C ALA A 164 5.67 -4.70 -2.47
N PHE A 165 6.20 -3.69 -1.80
CA PHE A 165 6.14 -2.31 -2.27
C PHE A 165 7.41 -1.55 -1.88
N TYR A 166 7.68 -0.46 -2.57
CA TYR A 166 8.81 0.42 -2.32
C TYR A 166 8.34 1.88 -2.28
N ALA A 167 8.59 2.55 -1.16
CA ALA A 167 8.22 3.95 -0.97
C ALA A 167 8.99 4.92 -1.88
N SER A 168 10.08 4.44 -2.50
CA SER A 168 10.79 5.13 -3.56
C SER A 168 10.85 4.23 -4.80
N PRO A 169 10.41 4.73 -5.98
CA PRO A 169 10.40 3.95 -7.22
C PRO A 169 11.80 3.62 -7.75
N ASP A 170 12.84 4.30 -7.26
CA ASP A 170 14.23 4.10 -7.71
C ASP A 170 14.92 2.90 -7.00
N ARG A 171 14.19 2.19 -6.14
CA ARG A 171 14.72 1.16 -5.23
C ARG A 171 13.98 -0.18 -5.32
N ILE A 172 13.57 -0.61 -6.51
CA ILE A 172 13.15 -2.02 -6.65
C ILE A 172 14.41 -2.86 -6.57
N VAL A 173 14.58 -3.54 -5.43
CA VAL A 173 15.64 -4.51 -5.23
C VAL A 173 15.02 -5.88 -5.50
N TYR A 174 15.60 -6.62 -6.44
CA TYR A 174 15.39 -8.04 -6.64
C TYR A 174 16.70 -8.76 -6.32
#